data_AF-A0A350WZ02-F1
#
_entry.id   AF-A0A350WZ02-F1
#
_cell.length_a   1.000
_cell.length_b   1.000
_cell.length_c   1.000
_cell.angle_alpha   90.00
_cell.angle_beta   90.00
_cell.angle_gamma   90.00
#
_symmetry.space_group_name_H-M   'P 1'
#
loop_
_entity.id
_entity.type
_entity.pdbx_description
1 polymer ?
#
loop_
_entity_poly.entity_id
_entity_poly.type
_entity_poly.pdbx_seq_one_letter_code
_entity_poly.pdbx_strand_id
1 'polypeptide(L)'
;MIVLKPTVKIDTSYLLDLFCFLDLLFSDEPHQMDVQIEYWEDYVTKESAKNLRKARKCLPKNESFISMLLPLLCSDPEFNVLQASELLGSPKFLISNFKKQMCFKNCMHKPFKQFINGDCEKVIKLVAPMITELERGRFKHYWIHERLPLINNKLKELESYCSNHHLYEEVSKIGIVPPVSDKNIYVLSFYRTTTPNLTLPQLDVVTHPNVCVEAVIQDVVKTLIPDTMKQRVYKKEYKVLKQNKSLQQAYHQVKGEHKNIVSYIEGNIFLATHAYLNEKLDVLPDPYEVLARHEFGHYKFSVLMYHQMKQMDLLSHQTYEEFIKSTLMNMRLDYIDEQFLDIMNNRI
;
A
#
# COMPACT_ATOMS: atom_id res chain seq x y z
N MET A 1 26.08 -20.09 9.48
CA MET A 1 25.08 -19.64 8.49
C MET A 1 24.83 -18.17 8.75
N ILE A 2 25.25 -17.28 7.85
CA ILE A 2 24.95 -15.84 7.98
C ILE A 2 23.47 -15.70 7.60
N VAL A 3 22.61 -15.46 8.60
CA VAL A 3 21.22 -15.09 8.34
C VAL A 3 21.25 -13.63 7.91
N LEU A 4 21.06 -13.37 6.62
CA LEU A 4 20.87 -12.01 6.13
C LEU A 4 19.63 -11.42 6.81
N LYS A 5 19.80 -10.31 7.53
CA LYS A 5 18.67 -9.56 8.08
C LYS A 5 17.97 -8.86 6.91
N PRO A 6 16.64 -8.96 6.76
CA PRO A 6 15.91 -8.21 5.75
C PRO A 6 16.14 -6.70 5.94
N THR A 7 16.26 -5.98 4.83
CA THR A 7 16.53 -4.54 4.83
C THR A 7 15.42 -3.76 4.15
N VAL A 8 15.21 -2.52 4.61
CA VAL A 8 14.38 -1.54 3.91
C VAL A 8 15.33 -0.78 3.00
N LYS A 9 15.22 -1.02 1.70
CA LYS A 9 15.90 -0.22 0.68
C LYS A 9 15.02 0.98 0.35
N ILE A 10 15.61 2.15 0.31
CA ILE A 10 14.93 3.38 -0.09
C ILE A 10 15.50 3.76 -1.45
N ASP A 11 14.63 3.92 -2.45
CA ASP A 11 15.06 4.08 -3.83
C ASP A 11 14.19 5.09 -4.58
N THR A 12 14.68 5.51 -5.75
CA THR A 12 13.99 6.37 -6.70
C THR A 12 13.83 5.65 -8.03
N SER A 13 12.81 6.01 -8.80
CA SER A 13 12.69 5.50 -10.16
C SER A 13 12.05 6.52 -11.10
N TYR A 14 12.85 6.95 -12.07
CA TYR A 14 12.39 7.81 -13.17
C TYR A 14 11.22 7.19 -13.93
N LEU A 15 11.28 5.88 -14.21
CA LEU A 15 10.22 5.23 -14.97
C LEU A 15 8.91 5.22 -14.19
N LEU A 16 8.95 4.86 -12.91
CA LEU A 16 7.76 4.90 -12.08
C LEU A 16 7.16 6.30 -12.03
N ASP A 17 8.01 7.32 -11.88
CA ASP A 17 7.57 8.71 -11.89
C ASP A 17 6.99 9.14 -13.23
N LEU A 18 7.55 8.67 -14.36
CA LEU A 18 7.00 8.92 -15.69
C LEU A 18 5.60 8.33 -15.86
N PHE A 19 5.35 7.11 -15.37
CA PHE A 19 4.02 6.50 -15.42
C PHE A 19 3.04 7.19 -14.47
N CYS A 20 3.49 7.62 -13.28
CA CYS A 20 2.68 8.49 -12.42
C CYS A 20 2.36 9.83 -13.11
N PHE A 21 3.32 10.41 -13.84
CA PHE A 21 3.10 11.64 -14.59
C PHE A 21 2.08 11.48 -15.72
N LEU A 22 2.04 10.32 -16.39
CA LEU A 22 0.99 10.02 -17.38
C LEU A 22 -0.42 10.04 -16.78
N ASP A 23 -0.56 9.65 -15.51
CA ASP A 23 -1.84 9.74 -14.80
C ASP A 23 -2.25 11.18 -14.50
N LEU A 24 -1.31 12.12 -14.47
CA LEU A 24 -1.56 13.55 -14.31
C LEU A 24 -1.97 14.23 -15.61
N LEU A 25 -1.32 13.89 -16.72
CA LEU A 25 -1.57 14.52 -18.02
C LEU A 25 -3.03 14.37 -18.47
N PHE A 26 -3.65 15.50 -18.78
CA PHE A 26 -5.05 15.63 -19.19
C PHE A 26 -6.04 15.06 -18.18
N SER A 27 -5.69 15.14 -16.89
CA SER A 27 -6.60 14.84 -15.79
C SER A 27 -7.42 16.07 -15.45
N ASP A 28 -8.72 15.92 -15.26
CA ASP A 28 -9.62 17.01 -14.85
C ASP A 28 -9.48 17.39 -13.36
N GLU A 29 -8.48 16.86 -12.67
CA GLU A 29 -8.26 17.10 -11.23
C GLU A 29 -7.19 18.20 -11.09
N PRO A 30 -7.34 19.16 -10.17
CA PRO A 30 -6.32 20.16 -9.89
C PRO A 30 -5.11 19.54 -9.17
N HIS A 31 -3.89 19.95 -9.56
CA HIS A 31 -2.63 19.47 -8.97
C HIS A 31 -1.76 20.63 -8.48
N GLN A 32 -0.92 20.37 -7.48
CA GLN A 32 0.08 21.36 -7.02
C GLN A 32 1.10 21.74 -8.11
N MET A 33 1.13 21.02 -9.23
CA MET A 33 2.07 21.17 -10.33
C MET A 33 1.40 21.62 -11.64
N ASP A 34 0.23 22.26 -11.56
CA ASP A 34 -0.60 22.59 -12.73
C ASP A 34 0.20 23.33 -13.82
N VAL A 35 1.03 24.33 -13.46
CA VAL A 35 1.85 25.07 -14.45
C VAL A 35 2.82 24.15 -15.21
N GLN A 36 3.47 23.21 -14.53
CA GLN A 36 4.39 22.27 -15.18
C GLN A 36 3.64 21.21 -15.98
N ILE A 37 2.47 20.76 -15.51
CA ILE A 37 1.62 19.82 -16.25
C ILE A 37 1.14 20.48 -17.54
N GLU A 38 0.62 21.71 -17.47
CA GLU A 38 0.18 22.52 -18.61
C GLU A 38 1.29 22.67 -19.66
N TYR A 39 2.52 22.97 -19.24
CA TYR A 39 3.67 23.03 -20.17
C TYR A 39 3.84 21.73 -20.97
N TRP A 40 3.74 20.58 -20.31
CA TRP A 40 3.88 19.28 -20.99
C TRP A 40 2.65 18.92 -21.83
N GLU A 41 1.46 19.33 -21.40
CA GLU A 41 0.23 19.17 -22.17
C GLU A 41 0.25 19.97 -23.47
N ASP A 42 0.81 21.18 -23.45
CA ASP A 42 1.02 22.02 -24.62
C ASP A 42 2.14 21.49 -25.53
N TYR A 43 3.15 20.86 -24.95
CA TYR A 43 4.29 20.28 -25.70
C TYR A 43 3.88 19.05 -26.53
N VAL A 44 3.02 18.18 -25.99
CA VAL A 44 2.64 16.92 -26.64
C VAL A 44 1.62 17.13 -27.75
N THR A 45 1.64 16.26 -28.75
CA THR A 45 0.75 16.39 -29.90
C THR A 45 -0.71 16.11 -29.52
N LYS A 46 -1.64 16.75 -30.23
CA LYS A 46 -3.08 16.49 -30.09
C LYS A 46 -3.45 15.02 -30.31
N GLU A 47 -2.71 14.32 -31.17
CA GLU A 47 -2.93 12.89 -31.42
C GLU A 47 -2.46 12.03 -30.24
N SER A 48 -1.29 12.33 -29.64
CA SER A 48 -0.84 11.67 -28.42
C SER A 48 -1.79 11.93 -27.25
N ALA A 49 -2.27 13.17 -27.09
CA ALA A 49 -3.30 13.51 -26.09
C ALA A 49 -4.59 12.71 -26.30
N LYS A 50 -5.07 12.61 -27.55
CA LYS A 50 -6.23 11.80 -27.92
C LYS A 50 -6.01 10.31 -27.63
N ASN A 51 -4.82 9.79 -27.89
CA ASN A 51 -4.48 8.40 -27.63
C ASN A 51 -4.39 8.09 -26.14
N LEU A 52 -3.83 8.99 -25.33
CA LEU A 52 -3.82 8.85 -23.88
C LEU A 52 -5.25 8.84 -23.31
N ARG A 53 -6.14 9.74 -23.78
CA ARG A 53 -7.57 9.74 -23.39
C ARG A 53 -8.29 8.45 -23.82
N LYS A 54 -8.00 7.91 -24.99
CA LYS A 54 -8.53 6.59 -25.42
C LYS A 54 -8.00 5.47 -24.53
N ALA A 55 -6.72 5.51 -24.15
CA ALA A 55 -6.10 4.51 -23.29
C ALA A 55 -6.74 4.49 -21.91
N ARG A 56 -7.04 5.66 -21.31
CA ARG A 56 -7.78 5.76 -20.03
C ARG A 56 -9.14 5.07 -20.08
N LYS A 57 -9.87 5.19 -21.20
CA LYS A 57 -11.18 4.52 -21.40
C LYS A 57 -11.08 2.99 -21.49
N CYS A 58 -9.89 2.45 -21.72
CA CYS A 58 -9.63 1.01 -21.73
C CYS A 58 -9.12 0.48 -20.38
N LEU A 59 -8.85 1.36 -19.41
CA LEU A 59 -8.52 0.93 -18.06
C LEU A 59 -9.79 0.45 -17.34
N PRO A 60 -9.69 -0.51 -16.40
CA PRO A 60 -10.80 -0.82 -15.53
C PRO A 60 -11.27 0.40 -14.74
N LYS A 61 -12.53 0.38 -14.29
CA LYS A 61 -13.11 1.50 -13.54
C LYS A 61 -12.30 1.75 -12.25
N ASN A 62 -11.99 3.02 -11.99
CA ASN A 62 -11.20 3.50 -10.86
C ASN A 62 -9.73 3.04 -10.84
N GLU A 63 -9.20 2.56 -11.98
CA GLU A 63 -7.79 2.20 -12.12
C GLU A 63 -7.01 3.28 -12.89
N SER A 64 -5.71 3.34 -12.66
CA SER A 64 -4.78 4.29 -13.26
C SER A 64 -3.74 3.60 -14.15
N PHE A 65 -2.98 4.35 -14.95
CA PHE A 65 -1.89 3.78 -15.73
C PHE A 65 -0.84 3.16 -14.82
N ILE A 66 -0.47 3.85 -13.73
CA ILE A 66 0.47 3.27 -12.79
C ILE A 66 -0.10 1.99 -12.16
N SER A 67 -1.36 1.95 -11.70
CA SER A 67 -1.90 0.73 -11.07
C SER A 67 -1.95 -0.47 -12.02
N MET A 68 -2.19 -0.22 -13.31
CA MET A 68 -2.37 -1.27 -14.32
C MET A 68 -1.07 -1.70 -15.00
N LEU A 69 -0.16 -0.77 -15.28
CA LEU A 69 1.08 -1.05 -15.99
C LEU A 69 2.21 -1.43 -15.05
N LEU A 70 2.27 -0.86 -13.85
CA LEU A 70 3.38 -1.08 -12.92
C LEU A 70 3.69 -2.55 -12.63
N PRO A 71 2.72 -3.44 -12.35
CA PRO A 71 3.02 -4.86 -12.13
C PRO A 71 3.71 -5.53 -13.33
N LEU A 72 3.44 -5.05 -14.56
CA LEU A 72 4.08 -5.54 -15.78
C LEU A 72 5.50 -5.02 -15.90
N LEU A 73 5.73 -3.74 -15.60
CA LEU A 73 7.06 -3.13 -15.66
C LEU A 73 8.00 -3.78 -14.66
N CYS A 74 7.56 -3.93 -13.41
CA CYS A 74 8.34 -4.61 -12.36
C CYS A 74 8.48 -6.13 -12.57
N SER A 75 7.85 -6.70 -13.60
CA SER A 75 8.12 -8.09 -13.98
C SER A 75 9.46 -8.26 -14.68
N ASP A 76 10.00 -7.17 -15.24
CA ASP A 76 11.32 -7.12 -15.84
C ASP A 76 12.36 -6.71 -14.77
N PRO A 77 13.37 -7.54 -14.47
CA PRO A 77 14.39 -7.20 -13.47
C PRO A 77 15.25 -5.99 -13.86
N GLU A 78 15.34 -5.65 -15.15
CA GLU A 78 16.14 -4.54 -15.66
C GLU A 78 15.30 -3.27 -15.87
N PHE A 79 14.03 -3.25 -15.41
CA PHE A 79 13.13 -2.14 -15.72
C PHE A 79 13.74 -0.78 -15.36
N ASN A 80 14.37 -0.63 -14.19
CA ASN A 80 14.98 0.64 -13.76
C ASN A 80 16.16 1.13 -14.64
N VAL A 81 16.72 0.27 -15.50
CA VAL A 81 17.86 0.59 -16.38
C VAL A 81 17.41 0.96 -17.80
N LEU A 82 16.27 0.44 -18.25
CA LEU A 82 15.76 0.61 -19.60
C LEU A 82 15.09 1.98 -19.82
N GLN A 83 15.01 2.43 -21.07
CA GLN A 83 14.11 3.52 -21.45
C GLN A 83 12.65 3.05 -21.45
N ALA A 84 11.71 3.97 -21.24
CA ALA A 84 10.29 3.61 -21.19
C ALA A 84 9.82 3.11 -22.55
N SER A 85 10.29 3.71 -23.64
CA SER A 85 9.99 3.26 -25.00
C SER A 85 10.55 1.87 -25.32
N GLU A 86 11.73 1.52 -24.81
CA GLU A 86 12.32 0.17 -24.95
C GLU A 86 11.49 -0.87 -24.21
N LEU A 87 11.15 -0.57 -22.95
CA LEU A 87 10.34 -1.44 -22.09
C LEU A 87 8.97 -1.72 -22.72
N LEU A 88 8.31 -0.67 -23.24
CA LEU A 88 7.01 -0.78 -23.92
C LEU A 88 7.09 -1.31 -25.36
N GLY A 89 8.30 -1.43 -25.92
CA GLY A 89 8.53 -1.85 -27.30
C GLY A 89 8.10 -3.29 -27.60
N SER A 90 8.01 -4.14 -26.57
CA SER A 90 7.56 -5.53 -26.68
C SER A 90 6.44 -5.88 -25.69
N PRO A 91 5.19 -5.39 -25.91
CA PRO A 91 4.08 -5.61 -24.97
C PRO A 91 3.81 -7.09 -24.68
N LYS A 92 3.95 -7.94 -25.71
CA LYS A 92 3.74 -9.39 -25.58
C LYS A 92 4.76 -10.04 -24.64
N PHE A 93 6.00 -9.56 -24.64
CA PHE A 93 7.04 -10.05 -23.74
C PHE A 93 6.69 -9.71 -22.28
N LEU A 94 6.41 -8.44 -21.98
CA LEU A 94 6.00 -7.99 -20.65
C LEU A 94 4.79 -8.77 -20.13
N ILE A 95 3.74 -8.88 -20.95
CA ILE A 95 2.50 -9.60 -20.58
C ILE A 95 2.80 -11.09 -20.33
N SER A 96 3.59 -11.73 -21.20
CA SER A 96 3.96 -13.14 -21.05
C SER A 96 4.78 -13.38 -19.79
N ASN A 97 5.75 -12.50 -19.51
CA ASN A 97 6.61 -12.60 -18.34
C ASN A 97 5.81 -12.45 -17.04
N PHE A 98 4.96 -11.42 -16.98
CA PHE A 98 4.08 -11.21 -15.83
C PHE A 98 3.09 -12.37 -15.60
N LYS A 99 2.50 -12.94 -16.67
CA LYS A 99 1.59 -14.09 -16.55
C LYS A 99 2.24 -15.34 -15.93
N LYS A 100 3.56 -15.47 -16.02
CA LYS A 100 4.30 -16.59 -15.40
C LYS A 100 4.42 -16.44 -13.88
N GLN A 101 4.33 -15.21 -13.35
CA GLN A 101 4.50 -14.93 -11.93
C GLN A 101 3.37 -15.52 -11.09
N MET A 102 3.70 -15.92 -9.86
CA MET A 102 2.74 -16.50 -8.91
C MET A 102 1.65 -15.50 -8.49
N CYS A 103 2.00 -14.21 -8.36
CA CYS A 103 1.06 -13.15 -7.99
C CYS A 103 -0.09 -13.03 -9.00
N PHE A 104 0.19 -13.12 -10.31
CA PHE A 104 -0.84 -13.13 -11.34
C PHE A 104 -1.78 -14.34 -11.20
N LYS A 105 -1.23 -15.54 -10.96
CA LYS A 105 -2.05 -16.75 -10.85
C LYS A 105 -2.99 -16.70 -9.65
N ASN A 106 -2.48 -16.31 -8.49
CA ASN A 106 -3.15 -16.58 -7.20
C ASN A 106 -3.78 -15.35 -6.53
N CYS A 107 -3.31 -14.13 -6.81
CA CYS A 107 -3.61 -12.97 -5.96
C CYS A 107 -4.27 -11.80 -6.71
N MET A 108 -4.14 -11.73 -8.04
CA MET A 108 -4.68 -10.59 -8.80
C MET A 108 -6.21 -10.62 -8.94
N HIS A 109 -6.81 -9.45 -8.78
CA HIS A 109 -8.25 -9.25 -8.85
C HIS A 109 -8.79 -9.46 -10.30
N LYS A 110 -10.08 -9.79 -10.42
CA LYS A 110 -10.70 -10.19 -11.70
C LYS A 110 -10.60 -9.11 -12.80
N PRO A 111 -10.96 -7.83 -12.54
CA PRO A 111 -10.75 -6.74 -13.49
C PRO A 111 -9.32 -6.66 -14.05
N PHE A 112 -8.29 -6.74 -13.20
CA PHE A 112 -6.88 -6.79 -13.65
C PHE A 112 -6.61 -7.95 -14.59
N LYS A 113 -7.04 -9.15 -14.24
CA LYS A 113 -6.86 -10.34 -15.10
C LYS A 113 -7.55 -10.18 -16.45
N GLN A 114 -8.72 -9.54 -16.49
CA GLN A 114 -9.43 -9.26 -17.74
C GLN A 114 -8.66 -8.25 -18.60
N PHE A 115 -8.17 -7.17 -17.99
CA PHE A 115 -7.33 -6.17 -18.65
C PHE A 115 -6.08 -6.81 -19.27
N ILE A 116 -5.32 -7.60 -18.50
CA ILE A 116 -4.10 -8.29 -18.97
C ILE A 116 -4.37 -9.24 -20.14
N ASN A 117 -5.56 -9.83 -20.20
CA ASN A 117 -5.93 -10.77 -21.26
C ASN A 117 -6.59 -10.11 -22.48
N GLY A 118 -7.02 -8.85 -22.39
CA GLY A 118 -7.72 -8.13 -23.44
C GLY A 118 -7.04 -6.82 -23.80
N ASP A 119 -7.28 -5.79 -23.00
CA ASP A 119 -6.96 -4.40 -23.34
C ASP A 119 -5.51 -3.97 -23.12
N CYS A 120 -4.71 -4.75 -22.38
CA CYS A 120 -3.35 -4.36 -22.00
C CYS A 120 -2.43 -4.04 -23.19
N GLU A 121 -2.38 -4.91 -24.21
CA GLU A 121 -1.54 -4.67 -25.39
C GLU A 121 -1.99 -3.40 -26.16
N LYS A 122 -3.31 -3.17 -26.21
CA LYS A 122 -3.89 -1.98 -26.84
C LYS A 122 -3.53 -0.71 -26.06
N VAL A 123 -3.63 -0.73 -24.74
CA VAL A 123 -3.26 0.41 -23.89
C VAL A 123 -1.78 0.75 -24.05
N ILE A 124 -0.88 -0.24 -24.02
CA ILE A 124 0.55 0.00 -24.23
C ILE A 124 0.81 0.66 -25.59
N LYS A 125 0.17 0.17 -26.66
CA LYS A 125 0.31 0.77 -28.01
C LYS A 125 -0.23 2.20 -28.09
N LEU A 126 -1.29 2.52 -27.35
CA LEU A 126 -1.86 3.87 -27.31
C LEU A 126 -1.00 4.85 -26.49
N VAL A 127 -0.31 4.36 -25.46
CA VAL A 127 0.54 5.17 -24.57
C VAL A 127 1.94 5.37 -25.15
N ALA A 128 2.48 4.43 -25.93
CA ALA A 128 3.84 4.49 -26.46
C ALA A 128 4.19 5.78 -27.25
N PRO A 129 3.31 6.37 -28.08
CA PRO A 129 3.58 7.65 -28.74
C PRO A 129 3.79 8.79 -27.74
N MET A 130 2.98 8.85 -26.68
CA MET A 130 3.10 9.86 -25.62
C MET A 130 4.46 9.75 -24.91
N ILE A 131 4.85 8.53 -24.52
CA ILE A 131 6.15 8.27 -23.91
C ILE A 131 7.29 8.73 -24.82
N THR A 132 7.21 8.41 -26.11
CA THR A 132 8.23 8.79 -27.10
C THR A 132 8.36 10.32 -27.23
N GLU A 133 7.22 11.04 -27.21
CA GLU A 133 7.22 12.50 -27.25
C GLU A 133 7.83 13.10 -25.98
N LEU A 134 7.47 12.60 -24.80
CA LEU A 134 8.06 13.04 -23.52
C LEU A 134 9.58 12.80 -23.48
N GLU A 135 10.03 11.64 -23.95
CA GLU A 135 11.47 11.32 -24.06
C GLU A 135 12.19 12.28 -25.02
N ARG A 136 11.61 12.56 -26.20
CA ARG A 136 12.14 13.55 -27.16
C ARG A 136 12.15 14.96 -26.59
N GLY A 137 11.15 15.31 -25.79
CA GLY A 137 11.05 16.58 -25.06
C GLY A 137 12.02 16.69 -23.89
N ARG A 138 12.87 15.68 -23.67
CA ARG A 138 13.82 15.62 -22.56
C ARG A 138 13.13 15.68 -21.20
N PHE A 139 11.99 15.01 -21.04
CA PHE A 139 11.31 14.88 -19.76
C PHE A 139 12.24 14.35 -18.65
N LYS A 140 13.14 13.42 -18.99
CA LYS A 140 14.18 12.95 -18.05
C LYS A 140 15.11 14.06 -17.56
N HIS A 141 15.46 15.03 -18.41
CA HIS A 141 16.26 16.18 -18.01
C HIS A 141 15.49 17.05 -17.01
N TYR A 142 14.24 17.36 -17.31
CA TYR A 142 13.35 18.05 -16.36
C TYR A 142 13.25 17.29 -15.03
N TRP A 143 13.03 15.97 -15.06
CA TRP A 143 12.97 15.16 -13.85
C TRP A 143 14.28 15.22 -13.03
N ILE A 144 15.43 15.11 -13.67
CA ILE A 144 16.75 15.18 -13.00
C ILE A 144 16.96 16.55 -12.33
N HIS A 145 16.56 17.64 -12.98
CA HIS A 145 16.86 19.00 -12.50
C HIS A 145 15.82 19.54 -11.52
N GLU A 146 14.54 19.19 -11.69
CA GLU A 146 13.44 19.78 -10.91
C GLU A 146 12.86 18.82 -9.87
N ARG A 147 12.84 17.51 -10.15
CA ARG A 147 12.13 16.52 -9.31
C ARG A 147 13.05 15.69 -8.44
N LEU A 148 14.14 15.19 -9.02
CA LEU A 148 15.14 14.39 -8.31
C LEU A 148 15.72 15.10 -7.08
N PRO A 149 15.94 16.43 -7.04
CA PRO A 149 16.38 17.10 -5.81
C PRO A 149 15.37 16.97 -4.65
N LEU A 150 14.07 17.08 -4.94
CA LEU A 150 13.01 16.91 -3.93
C LEU A 150 12.95 15.47 -3.43
N ILE A 151 13.09 14.51 -4.36
CA ILE A 151 13.17 13.08 -4.04
C ILE A 151 14.38 12.81 -3.14
N ASN A 152 15.57 13.29 -3.51
CA ASN A 152 16.80 13.09 -2.75
C ASN A 152 16.75 13.68 -1.35
N ASN A 153 16.08 14.81 -1.15
CA ASN A 153 15.86 15.35 0.19
C ASN A 153 15.03 14.38 1.03
N LYS A 154 13.94 13.83 0.46
CA LYS A 154 13.12 12.85 1.16
C LYS A 154 13.83 11.52 1.41
N LEU A 155 14.65 11.05 0.45
CA LEU A 155 15.48 9.86 0.63
C LEU A 155 16.38 10.00 1.87
N LYS A 156 17.06 11.14 2.01
CA LYS A 156 17.91 11.42 3.19
C LYS A 156 17.14 11.44 4.49
N GLU A 157 15.95 12.03 4.52
CA GLU A 157 15.07 12.02 5.71
C GLU A 157 14.71 10.58 6.12
N LEU A 158 14.28 9.77 5.16
CA LEU A 158 13.90 8.38 5.40
C LEU A 158 15.09 7.51 5.80
N GLU A 159 16.25 7.68 5.15
CA GLU A 159 17.49 6.98 5.49
C GLU A 159 17.94 7.31 6.90
N SER A 160 17.90 8.60 7.29
CA SER A 160 18.22 9.03 8.64
C SER A 160 17.27 8.43 9.66
N TYR A 161 15.97 8.41 9.37
CA TYR A 161 14.97 7.83 10.25
C TYR A 161 15.16 6.32 10.41
N CYS A 162 15.25 5.57 9.30
CA CYS A 162 15.45 4.12 9.28
C CYS A 162 16.79 3.68 9.90
N SER A 163 17.83 4.52 9.83
CA SER A 163 19.10 4.23 10.51
C SER A 163 18.99 4.34 12.03
N ASN A 164 18.12 5.24 12.52
CA ASN A 164 17.87 5.45 13.95
C ASN A 164 16.82 4.49 14.53
N HIS A 165 15.94 3.95 13.68
CA HIS A 165 14.84 3.08 14.09
C HIS A 165 15.04 1.69 13.50
N HIS A 166 15.32 0.71 14.35
CA HIS A 166 15.50 -0.69 13.94
C HIS A 166 14.17 -1.38 13.63
N LEU A 167 13.48 -0.93 12.57
CA LEU A 167 12.11 -1.34 12.21
C LEU A 167 11.89 -2.86 12.24
N TYR A 168 12.78 -3.63 11.59
CA TYR A 168 12.67 -5.08 11.59
C TYR A 168 12.94 -5.72 12.95
N GLU A 169 13.80 -5.12 13.77
CA GLU A 169 14.08 -5.64 15.11
C GLU A 169 12.89 -5.41 16.03
N GLU A 170 12.26 -4.23 15.97
CA GLU A 170 11.04 -3.93 16.72
C GLU A 170 9.85 -4.81 16.28
N VAL A 171 9.67 -5.01 14.97
CA VAL A 171 8.64 -5.93 14.46
C VAL A 171 8.95 -7.38 14.88
N SER A 172 10.21 -7.80 14.84
CA SER A 172 10.63 -9.15 15.25
C SER A 172 10.50 -9.39 16.75
N LYS A 173 10.75 -8.36 17.59
CA LYS A 173 10.51 -8.42 19.04
C LYS A 173 9.05 -8.72 19.35
N ILE A 174 8.14 -8.34 18.45
CA ILE A 174 6.70 -8.56 18.58
C ILE A 174 6.29 -9.96 18.05
N GLY A 175 7.26 -10.83 17.76
CA GLY A 175 7.02 -12.21 17.34
C GLY A 175 6.46 -12.33 15.92
N ILE A 176 6.35 -11.23 15.19
CA ILE A 176 6.04 -11.20 13.77
C ILE A 176 7.32 -11.56 13.04
N VAL A 177 7.34 -12.70 12.37
CA VAL A 177 8.43 -13.05 11.46
C VAL A 177 8.27 -12.19 10.21
N PRO A 178 9.14 -11.20 9.97
CA PRO A 178 9.03 -10.37 8.78
C PRO A 178 9.22 -11.25 7.54
N PRO A 179 8.64 -10.87 6.39
CA PRO A 179 8.94 -11.55 5.14
C PRO A 179 10.46 -11.55 4.90
N VAL A 180 10.98 -12.67 4.39
CA VAL A 180 12.42 -12.87 4.13
C VAL A 180 12.95 -11.95 3.02
N SER A 181 12.05 -11.34 2.24
CA SER A 181 12.39 -10.43 1.15
C SER A 181 12.66 -9.02 1.67
N ASP A 182 13.69 -8.38 1.11
CA ASP A 182 13.89 -6.93 1.24
C ASP A 182 12.64 -6.16 0.81
N LYS A 183 12.44 -5.00 1.42
CA LYS A 183 11.35 -4.09 1.12
C LYS A 183 11.91 -2.86 0.44
N ASN A 184 11.33 -2.43 -0.68
CA ASN A 184 11.67 -1.16 -1.28
C ASN A 184 10.64 -0.08 -0.90
N ILE A 185 11.13 1.10 -0.58
CA ILE A 185 10.34 2.34 -0.53
C ILE A 185 10.72 3.15 -1.77
N TYR A 186 9.80 3.30 -2.71
CA TYR A 186 9.97 4.17 -3.86
C TYR A 186 9.45 5.57 -3.54
N VAL A 187 10.32 6.57 -3.65
CA VAL A 187 9.94 7.97 -3.50
C VAL A 187 9.72 8.58 -4.89
N LEU A 188 8.48 8.92 -5.20
CA LEU A 188 8.01 9.34 -6.52
C LEU A 188 7.36 10.71 -6.44
N SER A 189 7.88 11.65 -7.22
CA SER A 189 7.47 13.06 -7.21
C SER A 189 6.14 13.33 -7.91
N PHE A 190 5.59 12.38 -8.66
CA PHE A 190 4.29 12.51 -9.33
C PHE A 190 3.23 11.55 -8.77
N TYR A 191 3.57 10.79 -7.73
CA TYR A 191 2.63 9.88 -7.09
C TYR A 191 1.50 10.64 -6.39
N ARG A 192 0.24 10.35 -6.76
CA ARG A 192 -0.94 10.91 -6.11
C ARG A 192 -1.20 10.18 -4.79
N THR A 193 -1.12 10.92 -3.69
CA THR A 193 -1.40 10.44 -2.33
C THR A 193 -2.84 9.99 -2.10
N THR A 194 -3.77 10.36 -2.99
CA THR A 194 -5.19 9.95 -2.94
C THR A 194 -5.48 8.63 -3.66
N THR A 195 -4.49 8.07 -4.36
CA THR A 195 -4.65 6.77 -5.03
C THR A 195 -4.64 5.66 -3.97
N PRO A 196 -5.63 4.76 -3.91
CA PRO A 196 -5.62 3.66 -2.95
C PRO A 196 -4.29 2.90 -3.05
N ASN A 197 -3.60 2.79 -1.91
CA ASN A 197 -2.23 2.30 -1.72
C ASN A 197 -1.75 1.37 -2.84
N LEU A 198 -0.88 1.92 -3.69
CA LEU A 198 -0.25 1.18 -4.77
C LEU A 198 0.69 0.14 -4.14
N THR A 199 0.16 -1.03 -3.85
CA THR A 199 0.95 -2.12 -3.30
C THR A 199 1.55 -2.87 -4.47
N LEU A 200 2.86 -2.68 -4.66
CA LEU A 200 3.62 -3.38 -5.69
C LEU A 200 3.51 -4.91 -5.49
N PRO A 201 3.68 -5.74 -6.54
CA PRO A 201 3.60 -7.21 -6.44
C PRO A 201 4.53 -7.86 -5.40
N GLN A 202 5.51 -7.10 -4.89
CA GLN A 202 6.47 -7.51 -3.84
C GLN A 202 6.17 -6.85 -2.48
N LEU A 203 5.01 -6.20 -2.33
CA LEU A 203 4.61 -5.45 -1.13
C LEU A 203 5.59 -4.31 -0.80
N ASP A 204 6.12 -3.65 -1.84
CA ASP A 204 6.91 -2.43 -1.74
C ASP A 204 5.99 -1.22 -1.54
N VAL A 205 6.50 -0.19 -0.87
CA VAL A 205 5.79 1.05 -0.56
C VAL A 205 6.13 2.12 -1.59
N VAL A 206 5.13 2.88 -2.03
CA VAL A 206 5.31 4.04 -2.90
C VAL A 206 4.86 5.28 -2.14
N THR A 207 5.68 6.32 -2.13
CA THR A 207 5.40 7.57 -1.40
C THR A 207 5.77 8.80 -2.21
N HIS A 208 5.19 9.94 -1.83
CA HIS A 208 5.47 11.25 -2.41
C HIS A 208 6.42 12.05 -1.50
N PRO A 209 7.35 12.89 -2.04
CA PRO A 209 8.28 13.68 -1.25
C PRO A 209 7.65 14.52 -0.12
N ASN A 210 6.42 15.02 -0.31
CA ASN A 210 5.71 15.85 0.66
C ASN A 210 5.04 15.07 1.81
N VAL A 211 5.03 13.73 1.77
CA VAL A 211 4.45 12.91 2.84
C VAL A 211 5.42 12.89 4.03
N CYS A 212 4.92 13.03 5.26
CA CYS A 212 5.76 12.97 6.46
C CYS A 212 6.38 11.58 6.64
N VAL A 213 7.55 11.50 7.28
CA VAL A 213 8.29 10.23 7.44
C VAL A 213 7.45 9.20 8.19
N GLU A 214 6.76 9.62 9.24
CA GLU A 214 5.94 8.79 10.10
C GLU A 214 4.85 8.07 9.30
N ALA A 215 4.16 8.78 8.39
CA ALA A 215 3.15 8.17 7.54
C ALA A 215 3.74 7.12 6.58
N VAL A 216 4.95 7.36 6.03
CA VAL A 216 5.63 6.37 5.18
C VAL A 216 5.98 5.12 5.97
N ILE A 217 6.50 5.27 7.19
CA ILE A 217 6.83 4.14 8.05
C ILE A 217 5.58 3.36 8.45
N GLN A 218 4.48 4.06 8.76
CA GLN A 218 3.19 3.41 9.01
C GLN A 218 2.75 2.54 7.83
N ASP A 219 2.96 2.97 6.59
CA ASP A 219 2.66 2.16 5.40
C ASP A 219 3.62 0.97 5.25
N VAL A 220 4.92 1.13 5.54
CA VAL A 220 5.86 0.01 5.57
C VAL A 220 5.41 -1.05 6.59
N VAL A 221 5.00 -0.63 7.79
CA VAL A 221 4.49 -1.52 8.84
C VAL A 221 3.27 -2.30 8.35
N LYS A 222 2.33 -1.69 7.60
CA LYS A 222 1.20 -2.40 6.99
C LYS A 222 1.66 -3.59 6.14
N THR A 223 2.76 -3.42 5.40
CA THR A 223 3.30 -4.48 4.52
C THR A 223 4.07 -5.58 5.25
N LEU A 224 4.44 -5.34 6.52
CA LEU A 224 5.14 -6.29 7.38
C LEU A 224 4.18 -7.12 8.22
N ILE A 225 2.98 -6.60 8.50
CA ILE A 225 1.91 -7.38 9.13
C ILE A 225 1.56 -8.52 8.18
N PRO A 226 1.80 -9.77 8.56
CA PRO A 226 1.58 -10.85 7.64
C PRO A 226 0.08 -10.96 7.35
N ASP A 227 -0.25 -11.47 6.16
CA ASP A 227 -1.59 -11.94 5.79
C ASP A 227 -2.08 -13.13 6.66
N THR A 228 -1.49 -13.34 7.84
CA THR A 228 -1.59 -14.51 8.70
C THR A 228 -2.94 -14.68 9.36
N MET A 229 -3.86 -13.72 9.27
CA MET A 229 -5.20 -13.85 9.84
C MET A 229 -6.13 -14.78 9.02
N LYS A 230 -5.57 -15.71 8.24
CA LYS A 230 -6.34 -16.68 7.47
C LYS A 230 -7.19 -17.52 8.43
N GLN A 231 -8.50 -17.60 8.14
CA GLN A 231 -9.50 -18.43 8.82
C GLN A 231 -9.06 -19.86 9.22
N ARG A 232 -8.06 -20.44 8.54
CA ARG A 232 -7.51 -21.76 8.88
C ARG A 232 -6.72 -21.77 10.20
N VAL A 233 -6.04 -20.69 10.53
CA VAL A 233 -5.17 -20.57 11.73
C VAL A 233 -6.00 -20.31 12.99
N TYR A 234 -6.98 -19.41 12.91
CA TYR A 234 -7.81 -18.94 14.03
C TYR A 234 -9.22 -19.57 14.04
N LYS A 235 -9.35 -20.81 13.54
CA LYS A 235 -10.65 -21.43 13.28
C LYS A 235 -11.51 -21.55 14.55
N LYS A 236 -10.90 -21.84 15.70
CA LYS A 236 -11.62 -22.04 16.97
C LYS A 236 -12.10 -20.71 17.52
N GLU A 237 -11.21 -19.73 17.52
CA GLU A 237 -11.44 -18.36 17.99
C GLU A 237 -12.55 -17.71 17.15
N TYR A 238 -12.46 -17.80 15.82
CA TYR A 238 -13.52 -17.31 14.92
C TYR A 238 -14.86 -18.01 15.12
N LYS A 239 -14.89 -19.29 15.53
CA LYS A 239 -16.16 -19.98 15.83
C LYS A 239 -16.83 -19.36 17.06
N VAL A 240 -16.06 -19.06 18.11
CA VAL A 240 -16.55 -18.44 19.34
C VAL A 240 -16.99 -17.00 19.08
N LEU A 241 -16.13 -16.19 18.44
CA LEU A 241 -16.41 -14.78 18.15
C LEU A 241 -17.67 -14.60 17.31
N LYS A 242 -17.89 -15.46 16.30
CA LYS A 242 -19.12 -15.43 15.48
C LYS A 242 -20.40 -15.62 16.27
N GLN A 243 -20.35 -16.29 17.42
CA GLN A 243 -21.53 -16.55 18.24
C GLN A 243 -21.83 -15.40 19.22
N ASN A 244 -20.90 -14.44 19.37
CA ASN A 244 -21.11 -13.29 20.24
C ASN A 244 -22.12 -12.31 19.63
N LYS A 245 -23.20 -12.01 20.39
CA LYS A 245 -24.31 -11.18 19.92
C LYS A 245 -23.90 -9.73 19.70
N SER A 246 -23.11 -9.16 20.60
CA SER A 246 -22.68 -7.75 20.53
C SER A 246 -21.72 -7.53 19.35
N LEU A 247 -20.82 -8.48 19.08
CA LEU A 247 -19.95 -8.46 17.90
C LEU A 247 -20.77 -8.59 16.61
N GLN A 248 -21.80 -9.44 16.59
CA GLN A 248 -22.73 -9.50 15.46
C GLN A 248 -23.44 -8.17 15.26
N GLN A 249 -23.93 -7.52 16.32
CA GLN A 249 -24.60 -6.22 16.23
C GLN A 249 -23.67 -5.14 15.67
N ALA A 250 -22.43 -5.04 16.17
CA ALA A 250 -21.42 -4.14 15.63
C ALA A 250 -21.16 -4.39 14.13
N TYR A 251 -21.00 -5.66 13.74
CA TYR A 251 -20.88 -6.02 12.32
C TYR A 251 -22.11 -5.63 11.47
N HIS A 252 -23.34 -5.75 12.01
CA HIS A 252 -24.55 -5.39 11.27
C HIS A 252 -24.61 -3.89 10.94
N GLN A 253 -24.01 -3.03 11.78
CA GLN A 253 -23.93 -1.58 11.52
C GLN A 253 -23.06 -1.26 10.29
N VAL A 254 -22.09 -2.13 9.97
CA VAL A 254 -21.08 -1.92 8.91
C VAL A 254 -21.10 -3.00 7.83
N LYS A 255 -22.22 -3.73 7.72
CA LYS A 255 -22.35 -4.90 6.83
C LYS A 255 -22.13 -4.58 5.34
N GLY A 256 -22.33 -3.32 4.93
CA GLY A 256 -22.09 -2.86 3.57
C GLY A 256 -20.61 -2.81 3.18
N GLU A 257 -19.72 -2.71 4.16
CA GLU A 257 -18.28 -2.48 3.97
C GLU A 257 -17.47 -3.78 4.03
N HIS A 258 -18.01 -4.80 4.72
CA HIS A 258 -17.37 -6.10 4.87
C HIS A 258 -18.17 -7.23 4.24
N LYS A 259 -17.49 -8.08 3.46
CA LYS A 259 -18.12 -9.23 2.78
C LYS A 259 -18.86 -10.19 3.73
N ASN A 260 -18.32 -10.40 4.93
CA ASN A 260 -18.88 -11.25 5.97
C ASN A 260 -18.24 -10.91 7.33
N ILE A 261 -18.79 -11.48 8.42
CA ILE A 261 -18.28 -11.27 9.78
C ILE A 261 -16.82 -11.70 9.98
N VAL A 262 -16.31 -12.69 9.25
CA VAL A 262 -14.90 -13.07 9.33
C VAL A 262 -14.04 -11.95 8.77
N SER A 263 -14.40 -11.41 7.61
CA SER A 263 -13.68 -10.28 7.01
C SER A 263 -13.72 -9.02 7.89
N TYR A 264 -14.80 -8.80 8.63
CA TYR A 264 -14.88 -7.74 9.65
C TYR A 264 -13.91 -8.00 10.81
N ILE A 265 -13.89 -9.22 11.37
CA ILE A 265 -12.96 -9.59 12.45
C ILE A 265 -11.50 -9.48 11.98
N GLU A 266 -11.17 -10.01 10.80
CA GLU A 266 -9.83 -9.95 10.20
C GLU A 266 -9.37 -8.50 10.01
N GLY A 267 -10.24 -7.63 9.49
CA GLY A 267 -9.94 -6.19 9.33
C GLY A 267 -9.68 -5.48 10.64
N ASN A 268 -10.50 -5.73 11.68
CA ASN A 268 -10.30 -5.12 13.00
C ASN A 268 -8.99 -5.59 13.67
N ILE A 269 -8.64 -6.86 13.55
CA ILE A 269 -7.39 -7.38 14.11
C ILE A 269 -6.20 -6.76 13.36
N PHE A 270 -6.27 -6.66 12.03
CA PHE A 270 -5.24 -5.99 11.25
C PHE A 270 -5.03 -4.54 11.70
N LEU A 271 -6.13 -3.78 11.86
CA LEU A 271 -6.07 -2.39 12.31
C LEU A 271 -5.49 -2.26 13.72
N ALA A 272 -5.92 -3.12 14.66
CA ALA A 272 -5.41 -3.11 16.03
C ALA A 272 -3.90 -3.43 16.08
N THR A 273 -3.46 -4.44 15.33
CA THR A 273 -2.04 -4.78 15.20
C THR A 273 -1.25 -3.64 14.57
N HIS A 274 -1.78 -3.02 13.51
CA HIS A 274 -1.14 -1.88 12.87
C HIS A 274 -0.95 -0.73 13.87
N ALA A 275 -1.98 -0.35 14.61
CA ALA A 275 -1.88 0.67 15.64
C ALA A 275 -0.86 0.30 16.74
N TYR A 276 -0.90 -0.94 17.23
CA TYR A 276 0.01 -1.45 18.26
C TYR A 276 1.48 -1.39 17.84
N LEU A 277 1.80 -1.85 16.63
CA LEU A 277 3.17 -1.81 16.10
C LEU A 277 3.66 -0.38 15.93
N ASN A 278 2.80 0.51 15.43
CA ASN A 278 3.16 1.90 15.19
C ASN A 278 3.33 2.71 16.49
N GLU A 279 2.60 2.38 17.55
CA GLU A 279 2.85 2.94 18.89
C GLU A 279 4.23 2.49 19.41
N LYS A 280 4.56 1.19 19.30
CA LYS A 280 5.86 0.65 19.75
C LYS A 280 7.05 1.22 18.96
N LEU A 281 6.80 1.70 17.74
CA LEU A 281 7.77 2.36 16.87
C LEU A 281 7.83 3.88 17.06
N ASP A 282 7.01 4.46 17.94
CA ASP A 282 6.91 5.91 18.18
C ASP A 282 6.57 6.72 16.90
N VAL A 283 5.85 6.11 15.95
CA VAL A 283 5.36 6.78 14.73
C VAL A 283 3.87 7.13 14.78
N LEU A 284 3.19 6.70 15.84
CA LEU A 284 1.77 6.94 16.05
C LEU A 284 1.53 7.48 17.46
N PRO A 285 1.42 8.81 17.64
CA PRO A 285 1.35 9.43 18.96
C PRO A 285 0.01 9.21 19.68
N ASP A 286 -1.11 9.11 18.95
CA ASP A 286 -2.42 8.76 19.52
C ASP A 286 -3.09 7.63 18.72
N PRO A 287 -2.79 6.36 19.07
CA PRO A 287 -3.39 5.20 18.41
C PRO A 287 -4.91 5.12 18.58
N TYR A 288 -5.46 5.57 19.72
CA TYR A 288 -6.90 5.56 19.98
C TYR A 288 -7.64 6.54 19.09
N GLU A 289 -7.11 7.75 18.90
CA GLU A 289 -7.68 8.74 18.00
C GLU A 289 -7.70 8.23 16.55
N VAL A 290 -6.62 7.60 16.09
CA VAL A 290 -6.58 7.02 14.73
C VAL A 290 -7.57 5.88 14.58
N LEU A 291 -7.63 4.93 15.53
CA LEU A 291 -8.58 3.82 15.47
C LEU A 291 -10.04 4.28 15.57
N ALA A 292 -10.34 5.27 16.41
CA ALA A 292 -11.71 5.76 16.57
C ALA A 292 -12.19 6.66 15.42
N ARG A 293 -11.28 7.38 14.76
CA ARG A 293 -11.60 8.20 13.58
C ARG A 293 -11.62 7.38 12.29
N HIS A 294 -10.99 6.21 12.26
CA HIS A 294 -11.02 5.34 11.08
C HIS A 294 -12.47 4.96 10.77
N GLU A 295 -12.96 5.43 9.62
CA GLU A 295 -14.35 5.22 9.16
C GLU A 295 -15.40 5.56 10.24
N PHE A 296 -15.24 6.68 10.96
CA PHE A 296 -16.26 7.22 11.89
C PHE A 296 -16.74 6.25 13.00
N GLY A 297 -15.83 5.45 13.57
CA GLY A 297 -16.18 4.55 14.69
C GLY A 297 -16.78 3.21 14.27
N HIS A 298 -16.66 2.85 12.99
CA HIS A 298 -17.05 1.54 12.44
C HIS A 298 -16.21 0.38 12.99
N TYR A 299 -15.01 0.66 13.51
CA TYR A 299 -14.08 -0.33 14.04
C TYR A 299 -13.96 -0.32 15.57
N LYS A 300 -15.08 -0.25 16.30
CA LYS A 300 -15.04 -0.31 17.78
C LYS A 300 -14.28 -1.54 18.29
N PHE A 301 -14.40 -2.66 17.58
CA PHE A 301 -13.72 -3.90 17.94
C PHE A 301 -12.19 -3.79 17.82
N SER A 302 -11.65 -3.00 16.90
CA SER A 302 -10.19 -2.76 16.79
C SER A 302 -9.66 -1.96 17.98
N VAL A 303 -10.43 -0.98 18.49
CA VAL A 303 -10.09 -0.22 19.71
C VAL A 303 -10.01 -1.14 20.92
N LEU A 304 -11.00 -2.00 21.12
CA LEU A 304 -10.99 -2.97 22.23
C LEU A 304 -9.82 -3.95 22.09
N MET A 305 -9.57 -4.44 20.87
CA MET A 305 -8.47 -5.37 20.60
C MET A 305 -7.12 -4.72 20.91
N TYR A 306 -6.88 -3.51 20.40
CA TYR A 306 -5.67 -2.74 20.66
C TYR A 306 -5.49 -2.46 22.16
N HIS A 307 -6.55 -2.05 22.86
CA HIS A 307 -6.51 -1.84 24.31
C HIS A 307 -6.10 -3.12 25.06
N GLN A 308 -6.68 -4.27 24.70
CA GLN A 308 -6.33 -5.55 25.30
C GLN A 308 -4.87 -5.96 25.00
N MET A 309 -4.39 -5.72 23.77
CA MET A 309 -2.99 -5.95 23.39
C MET A 309 -2.05 -5.11 24.26
N LYS A 310 -2.39 -3.84 24.50
CA LYS A 310 -1.61 -2.93 25.35
C LYS A 310 -1.58 -3.39 26.81
N GLN A 311 -2.69 -3.90 27.34
CA GLN A 311 -2.77 -4.39 28.73
C GLN A 311 -1.98 -5.69 28.94
N MET A 312 -2.02 -6.61 27.99
CA MET A 312 -1.35 -7.90 28.13
C MET A 312 0.16 -7.78 27.90
N ASP A 313 0.54 -6.92 26.95
CA ASP A 313 1.88 -6.81 26.34
C ASP A 313 2.38 -8.16 25.79
N LEU A 314 3.26 -8.13 24.80
CA LEU A 314 3.82 -9.37 24.27
C LEU A 314 4.92 -9.91 25.21
N LEU A 315 4.78 -11.15 25.66
CA LEU A 315 5.85 -11.83 26.40
C LEU A 315 6.95 -12.32 25.45
N SER A 316 8.21 -12.22 25.89
CA SER A 316 9.41 -12.49 25.08
C SER A 316 9.52 -13.91 24.47
N HIS A 317 8.74 -14.87 24.95
CA HIS A 317 8.73 -16.27 24.51
C HIS A 317 7.46 -16.64 23.73
N GLN A 318 6.50 -15.73 23.63
CA GLN A 318 5.22 -15.97 22.97
C GLN A 318 5.34 -15.61 21.48
N THR A 319 4.83 -16.49 20.61
CA THR A 319 4.71 -16.16 19.18
C THR A 319 3.60 -15.12 18.96
N TYR A 320 3.70 -14.34 17.88
CA TYR A 320 2.64 -13.39 17.53
C TYR A 320 1.26 -14.07 17.37
N GLU A 321 1.21 -15.27 16.81
CA GLU A 321 -0.03 -16.05 16.68
C GLU A 321 -0.63 -16.39 18.05
N GLU A 322 0.19 -16.86 19.00
CA GLU A 322 -0.26 -17.14 20.36
C GLU A 322 -0.73 -15.87 21.07
N PHE A 323 -0.06 -14.75 20.85
CA PHE A 323 -0.44 -13.46 21.41
C PHE A 323 -1.82 -13.02 20.93
N ILE A 324 -2.06 -13.05 19.62
CA ILE A 324 -3.38 -12.71 19.07
C ILE A 324 -4.46 -13.67 19.57
N LYS A 325 -4.20 -14.99 19.62
CA LYS A 325 -5.16 -15.96 20.18
C LYS A 325 -5.47 -15.65 21.65
N SER A 326 -4.45 -15.40 22.46
CA SER A 326 -4.62 -15.10 23.87
C SER A 326 -5.38 -13.79 24.07
N THR A 327 -5.11 -12.77 23.27
CA THR A 327 -5.82 -11.49 23.29
C THR A 327 -7.30 -11.72 23.00
N LEU A 328 -7.63 -12.37 21.88
CA LEU A 328 -9.02 -12.63 21.48
C LEU A 328 -9.82 -13.43 22.53
N MET A 329 -9.18 -14.36 23.22
CA MET A 329 -9.83 -15.19 24.24
C MET A 329 -10.03 -14.47 25.57
N ASN A 330 -9.24 -13.42 25.86
CA ASN A 330 -9.35 -12.63 27.09
C ASN A 330 -10.24 -11.39 26.95
N MET A 331 -10.63 -11.02 25.72
CA MET A 331 -11.54 -9.90 25.49
C MET A 331 -12.94 -10.19 26.02
N ARG A 332 -13.51 -9.25 26.78
CA ARG A 332 -14.92 -9.29 27.19
C ARG A 332 -15.77 -8.66 26.09
N LEU A 333 -16.47 -9.46 25.30
CA LEU A 333 -17.20 -8.94 24.14
C LEU A 333 -18.69 -8.69 24.38
N ASP A 334 -19.20 -8.96 25.57
CA ASP A 334 -20.63 -8.82 25.84
C ASP A 334 -21.11 -7.37 25.83
N TYR A 335 -20.20 -6.40 26.03
CA TYR A 335 -20.49 -4.96 26.13
C TYR A 335 -19.53 -4.12 25.29
N ILE A 336 -19.47 -4.36 23.97
CA ILE A 336 -18.52 -3.68 23.07
C ILE A 336 -18.70 -2.16 23.09
N ASP A 337 -19.94 -1.67 23.02
CA ASP A 337 -20.21 -0.23 22.97
C ASP A 337 -19.85 0.48 24.27
N GLU A 338 -20.19 -0.12 25.42
CA GLU A 338 -19.86 0.45 26.74
C GLU A 338 -18.35 0.48 26.98
N GLN A 339 -17.65 -0.62 26.67
CA GLN A 339 -16.19 -0.68 26.80
C GLN A 339 -15.49 0.28 25.85
N PHE A 340 -16.00 0.42 24.62
CA PHE A 340 -15.46 1.39 23.69
C PHE A 340 -15.55 2.80 24.29
N LEU A 341 -16.74 3.21 24.76
CA LEU A 341 -16.92 4.53 25.36
C LEU A 341 -16.03 4.72 26.60
N ASP A 342 -15.91 3.71 27.46
CA ASP A 342 -15.05 3.75 28.64
C ASP A 342 -13.58 3.97 28.27
N ILE A 343 -13.06 3.19 27.32
CA ILE A 343 -11.69 3.34 26.79
C ILE A 343 -11.49 4.74 26.18
N MET A 344 -12.45 5.21 25.37
CA MET A 344 -12.31 6.51 24.71
C MET A 344 -12.41 7.69 25.66
N ASN A 345 -13.08 7.54 26.82
CA ASN A 345 -13.23 8.58 27.85
C ASN A 345 -12.08 8.59 28.86
N ASN A 346 -11.44 7.44 29.09
CA ASN A 346 -10.37 7.26 30.08
C ASN A 346 -8.98 7.08 29.41
N ARG A 347 -8.74 7.69 28.25
CA ARG A 347 -7.45 7.59 27.56
C ARG A 347 -6.33 8.11 28.48
N ILE A 348 -5.46 7.21 28.94
CA ILE A 348 -4.18 7.54 29.60
C ILE A 348 -3.05 7.25 28.62
#